data_AF-A0A0J6S7I6-F1
#
_entry.id   AF-A0A0J6S7I6-F1
#
_cell.length_a   1.000
_cell.length_b   1.000
_cell.length_c   1.000
_cell.angle_alpha   90.00
_cell.angle_beta   90.00
_cell.angle_gamma   90.00
#
_symmetry.space_group_name_H-M   'P 1'
#
loop_
_entity.id
_entity.type
_entity.pdbx_description
1 polymer ?
#
loop_
_entity_poly.entity_id
_entity_poly.type
_entity_poly.pdbx_seq_one_letter_code
_entity_poly.pdbx_strand_id
1 'polypeptide(L)'
;MSAWAYTLIPALATVLGAAVAAVRQPGPAVTSAVQHLAAGVLFAAVAGEILPDLKHQQSPIAVIVGGALGVALMLLVKRLGEKAKGSTGLIATVGIDILIDGLVLGIGFAAGAKQGLLLTGALTLEVLFLGIAVASKLKQTSGSAGRVVGTVAGLALLLPMGALLGTPIGALPGPYLAGFFAFALVALLYLVTEELLVEAHAVPEQPWTTAMFFIGFLGMLVIEEIAT
;
A
#
# COMPACT_ATOMS: atom_id res chain seq x y z
N MET A 1 7.35 3.20 -19.92
CA MET A 1 7.06 4.46 -19.20
C MET A 1 7.77 4.41 -17.86
N SER A 2 8.20 5.54 -17.30
CA SER A 2 8.90 5.59 -16.01
C SER A 2 7.98 5.24 -14.83
N ALA A 3 8.48 4.53 -13.83
CA ALA A 3 7.70 4.03 -12.67
C ALA A 3 6.80 5.08 -12.01
N TRP A 4 7.29 6.32 -11.87
CA TRP A 4 6.53 7.42 -11.30
C TRP A 4 5.28 7.79 -12.11
N ALA A 5 5.26 7.58 -13.43
CA ALA A 5 4.07 7.86 -14.23
C ALA A 5 2.92 6.91 -13.87
N TYR A 6 3.24 5.64 -13.55
CA TYR A 6 2.24 4.66 -13.12
C TYR A 6 1.68 4.96 -11.74
N THR A 7 2.44 5.61 -10.84
CA THR A 7 1.92 6.06 -9.54
C THR A 7 0.85 7.15 -9.64
N LEU A 8 0.69 7.80 -10.79
CA LEU A 8 -0.39 8.76 -10.99
C LEU A 8 -1.77 8.06 -10.96
N ILE A 9 -1.84 6.78 -11.34
CA ILE A 9 -3.07 5.99 -11.29
C ILE A 9 -3.55 5.81 -9.83
N PRO A 10 -2.76 5.24 -8.90
CA PRO A 10 -3.14 5.14 -7.50
C PRO A 10 -3.33 6.52 -6.87
N ALA A 11 -2.48 7.51 -7.16
CA ALA A 11 -2.65 8.87 -6.60
C ALA A 11 -3.98 9.52 -7.01
N LEU A 12 -4.38 9.40 -8.28
CA LEU A 12 -5.70 9.85 -8.75
C LEU A 12 -6.82 9.08 -8.08
N ALA A 13 -6.67 7.76 -7.92
CA ALA A 13 -7.65 6.94 -7.22
C ALA A 13 -7.83 7.39 -5.77
N THR A 14 -6.76 7.70 -5.03
CA THR A 14 -6.82 8.25 -3.67
C THR A 14 -7.63 9.56 -3.62
N VAL A 15 -7.38 10.47 -4.56
CA VAL A 15 -8.10 11.76 -4.63
C VAL A 15 -9.57 11.55 -4.97
N LEU A 16 -9.88 10.65 -5.90
CA LEU A 16 -11.26 10.28 -6.24
C LEU A 16 -11.97 9.66 -5.04
N GLY A 17 -11.31 8.76 -4.32
CA GLY A 17 -11.83 8.17 -3.08
C GLY A 17 -12.17 9.24 -2.04
N ALA A 18 -11.28 10.20 -1.84
CA ALA A 18 -11.52 11.32 -0.94
C ALA A 18 -12.70 12.20 -1.39
N ALA A 19 -12.83 12.48 -2.69
CA ALA A 19 -13.94 13.24 -3.24
C ALA A 19 -15.28 12.50 -3.04
N VAL A 20 -15.31 11.19 -3.27
CA VAL A 20 -16.49 10.34 -3.00
C VAL A 20 -16.86 10.41 -1.53
N ALA A 21 -15.92 10.21 -0.61
CA ALA A 21 -16.16 10.28 0.83
C ALA A 21 -16.60 11.67 1.32
N ALA A 22 -16.15 12.73 0.63
CA ALA A 22 -16.58 14.10 0.91
C ALA A 22 -18.07 14.31 0.62
N VAL A 23 -18.63 13.63 -0.38
CA VAL A 23 -20.07 13.67 -0.72
C VAL A 23 -20.86 12.64 0.07
N ARG A 24 -20.42 11.37 0.08
CA ARG A 24 -21.11 10.25 0.70
C ARG A 24 -20.12 9.30 1.36
N GLN A 25 -20.23 9.15 2.67
CA GLN A 25 -19.40 8.22 3.43
C GLN A 25 -19.87 6.77 3.21
N PRO A 26 -18.97 5.86 2.79
CA PRO A 26 -19.29 4.43 2.74
C PRO A 26 -19.62 3.88 4.13
N GLY A 27 -20.52 2.89 4.17
CA GLY A 27 -20.87 2.22 5.41
C GLY A 27 -19.71 1.37 5.95
N PRO A 28 -19.63 1.14 7.28
CA PRO A 28 -18.53 0.38 7.90
C PRO A 28 -18.34 -1.02 7.30
N ALA A 29 -19.44 -1.72 6.97
CA ALA A 29 -19.38 -3.05 6.35
C ALA A 29 -18.78 -3.04 4.94
N VAL A 30 -19.04 -1.99 4.15
CA VAL A 30 -18.46 -1.85 2.80
C VAL A 30 -16.98 -1.55 2.92
N THR A 31 -16.59 -0.66 3.82
CA THR A 31 -15.17 -0.36 4.08
C THR A 31 -14.42 -1.62 4.49
N SER A 32 -14.93 -2.38 5.46
CA SER A 32 -14.33 -3.65 5.90
C SER A 32 -14.23 -4.69 4.78
N ALA A 33 -15.30 -4.90 4.02
CA ALA A 33 -15.31 -5.85 2.90
C ALA A 33 -14.24 -5.52 1.84
N VAL A 34 -14.08 -4.23 1.55
CA VAL A 34 -13.16 -3.82 0.50
C VAL A 34 -11.72 -3.74 0.99
N GLN A 35 -11.49 -3.44 2.28
CA GLN A 35 -10.17 -3.59 2.88
C GLN A 35 -9.72 -5.06 2.89
N HIS A 36 -10.63 -6.00 3.18
CA HIS A 36 -10.35 -7.43 3.02
C HIS A 36 -10.00 -7.78 1.57
N LEU A 37 -10.78 -7.29 0.59
CA LEU A 37 -10.48 -7.47 -0.84
C LEU A 37 -9.08 -6.95 -1.18
N ALA A 38 -8.76 -5.71 -0.79
CA ALA A 38 -7.47 -5.08 -1.04
C ALA A 38 -6.32 -5.86 -0.40
N ALA A 39 -6.47 -6.27 0.85
CA ALA A 39 -5.50 -7.11 1.53
C ALA A 39 -5.25 -8.42 0.78
N GLY A 40 -6.31 -9.08 0.30
CA GLY A 40 -6.19 -10.29 -0.51
C GLY A 40 -5.43 -10.08 -1.81
N VAL A 41 -5.77 -9.01 -2.55
CA VAL A 41 -5.10 -8.63 -3.81
C VAL A 41 -3.61 -8.34 -3.56
N LEU A 42 -3.28 -7.56 -2.53
CA LEU A 42 -1.90 -7.25 -2.19
C LEU A 42 -1.11 -8.49 -1.76
N PHE A 43 -1.70 -9.36 -0.93
CA PHE A 43 -1.05 -10.61 -0.53
C PHE A 43 -0.68 -11.48 -1.74
N ALA A 44 -1.61 -11.61 -2.69
CA ALA A 44 -1.36 -12.34 -3.93
C ALA A 44 -0.25 -11.67 -4.76
N ALA A 45 -0.32 -10.36 -4.98
CA ALA A 45 0.69 -9.62 -5.74
C ALA A 45 2.10 -9.75 -5.12
N VAL A 46 2.21 -9.65 -3.80
CA VAL A 46 3.49 -9.80 -3.09
C VAL A 46 4.02 -11.24 -3.19
N ALA A 47 3.13 -12.23 -3.07
CA ALA A 47 3.49 -13.65 -3.13
C ALA A 47 3.87 -14.11 -4.55
N GLY A 48 3.20 -13.60 -5.59
CA GLY A 48 3.43 -13.92 -7.00
C GLY A 48 4.60 -13.15 -7.62
N GLU A 49 4.77 -11.88 -7.27
CA GLU A 49 5.72 -11.01 -7.98
C GLU A 49 7.01 -10.75 -7.20
N ILE A 50 6.93 -10.40 -5.92
CA ILE A 50 8.12 -9.99 -5.15
C ILE A 50 8.86 -11.20 -4.56
N LEU A 51 8.12 -12.18 -4.05
CA LEU A 51 8.70 -13.34 -3.37
C LEU A 51 9.56 -14.22 -4.30
N PRO A 52 9.15 -14.53 -5.55
CA PRO A 52 9.97 -15.35 -6.43
C PRO A 52 11.29 -14.67 -6.80
N ASP A 53 11.27 -13.37 -7.14
CA ASP A 53 12.48 -12.61 -7.46
C ASP A 53 13.47 -12.58 -6.29
N LEU A 54 12.95 -12.46 -5.07
CA LEU A 54 13.77 -12.54 -3.86
C LEU A 54 14.45 -13.91 -3.69
N LYS A 55 13.73 -15.00 -3.98
CA LYS A 55 14.27 -16.37 -3.87
C LYS A 55 15.37 -16.65 -4.91
N HIS A 56 15.30 -16.03 -6.08
CA HIS A 56 16.28 -16.25 -7.15
C HIS A 56 17.64 -15.57 -6.91
N GLN A 57 17.73 -14.53 -6.07
CA GLN A 57 18.97 -13.73 -5.92
C GLN A 57 20.07 -14.35 -5.04
N GLN A 58 19.85 -15.55 -4.47
CA GLN A 58 20.87 -16.37 -3.79
C GLN A 58 21.72 -15.64 -2.72
N SER A 59 21.19 -14.60 -2.06
CA SER A 59 21.92 -13.87 -1.00
C SER A 59 21.16 -13.85 0.34
N PRO A 60 21.25 -14.93 1.15
CA PRO A 60 20.48 -15.06 2.39
C PRO A 60 20.74 -13.93 3.40
N ILE A 61 21.98 -13.44 3.49
CA ILE A 61 22.34 -12.36 4.41
C ILE A 61 21.64 -11.06 4.02
N ALA A 62 21.62 -10.75 2.72
CA ALA A 62 20.91 -9.57 2.22
C ALA A 62 19.42 -9.65 2.52
N VAL A 63 18.81 -10.83 2.33
CA VAL A 63 17.39 -11.05 2.65
C VAL A 63 17.10 -10.82 4.13
N ILE A 64 17.93 -11.38 5.02
CA ILE A 64 17.77 -11.21 6.48
C ILE A 64 17.90 -9.73 6.86
N VAL A 65 18.94 -9.05 6.38
CA VAL A 65 19.18 -7.63 6.71
C VAL A 65 18.06 -6.75 6.16
N GLY A 66 17.70 -6.92 4.88
CA GLY A 66 16.63 -6.15 4.25
C GLY A 66 15.28 -6.36 4.91
N GLY A 67 14.91 -7.61 5.16
CA GLY A 67 13.67 -7.95 5.86
C GLY A 67 13.64 -7.42 7.29
N ALA A 68 14.72 -7.57 8.05
CA ALA A 68 14.82 -7.04 9.41
C ALA A 68 14.72 -5.50 9.44
N LEU A 69 15.36 -4.82 8.49
CA LEU A 69 15.23 -3.37 8.33
C LEU A 69 13.80 -2.96 7.97
N GLY A 70 13.12 -3.75 7.12
CA GLY A 70 11.71 -3.58 6.80
C GLY A 70 10.84 -3.63 8.06
N VAL A 71 10.92 -4.73 8.82
CA VAL A 71 10.18 -4.85 10.10
C VAL A 71 10.53 -3.72 11.06
N ALA A 72 11.82 -3.42 11.23
CA ALA A 72 12.27 -2.40 12.18
C ALA A 72 11.74 -1.01 11.81
N LEU A 73 11.76 -0.64 10.52
CA LEU A 73 11.19 0.60 10.03
C LEU A 73 9.69 0.64 10.30
N MET A 74 8.95 -0.41 9.93
CA MET A 74 7.49 -0.42 10.10
C MET A 74 7.07 -0.35 11.58
N LEU A 75 7.77 -1.08 12.46
CA LEU A 75 7.55 -0.97 13.91
C LEU A 75 7.88 0.42 14.45
N LEU A 76 8.90 1.09 13.91
CA LEU A 76 9.23 2.45 14.28
C LEU A 76 8.11 3.41 13.84
N VAL A 77 7.60 3.27 12.62
CA VAL A 77 6.48 4.06 12.09
C VAL A 77 5.25 3.90 12.97
N LYS A 78 4.87 2.65 13.30
CA LYS A 78 3.75 2.36 14.22
C LYS A 78 3.92 3.05 15.58
N ARG A 79 5.11 2.92 16.20
CA ARG A 79 5.40 3.56 17.51
C ARG A 79 5.38 5.09 17.47
N LEU A 80 5.81 5.69 16.36
CA LEU A 80 5.75 7.15 16.19
C LEU A 80 4.31 7.61 15.96
N GLY A 81 3.52 6.85 15.19
CA GLY A 81 2.10 7.10 14.97
C GLY A 81 1.28 7.06 16.26
N GLU A 82 1.49 6.05 17.12
CA GLU A 82 0.78 5.92 18.41
C GLU A 82 1.05 7.10 19.36
N LYS A 83 2.23 7.72 19.28
CA LYS A 83 2.58 8.90 20.08
C LYS A 83 1.96 10.19 19.56
N ALA A 84 1.66 10.26 18.27
CA ALA A 84 1.13 11.44 17.63
C ALA A 84 -0.40 11.51 17.81
N LYS A 85 -0.89 12.46 18.61
CA LYS A 85 -2.33 12.63 18.86
C LYS A 85 -2.99 13.54 17.83
N GLY A 86 -4.23 13.21 17.47
CA GLY A 86 -5.10 14.07 16.67
C GLY A 86 -4.87 13.98 15.16
N SER A 87 -5.43 14.96 14.43
CA SER A 87 -5.41 14.97 12.95
C SER A 87 -4.01 15.02 12.35
N THR A 88 -3.03 15.63 13.03
CA THR A 88 -1.64 15.70 12.57
C THR A 88 -0.95 14.35 12.63
N GLY A 89 -1.21 13.56 13.68
CA GLY A 89 -0.71 12.19 13.80
C GLY A 89 -1.26 11.28 12.70
N LEU A 90 -2.57 11.35 12.44
CA LEU A 90 -3.20 10.62 11.34
C LEU A 90 -2.56 10.97 9.99
N ILE A 91 -2.41 12.26 9.68
CA ILE A 91 -1.81 12.72 8.42
C ILE A 91 -0.35 12.24 8.30
N ALA A 92 0.42 12.27 9.40
CA ALA A 92 1.81 11.82 9.40
C ALA A 92 1.92 10.31 9.18
N THR A 93 1.13 9.49 9.88
CA THR A 93 1.15 8.02 9.72
C THR A 93 0.74 7.62 8.32
N VAL A 94 -0.37 8.15 7.82
CA VAL A 94 -0.86 7.90 6.44
C VAL A 94 0.14 8.41 5.41
N GLY A 95 0.80 9.54 5.66
CA GLY A 95 1.81 10.06 4.74
C GLY A 95 3.03 9.16 4.65
N ILE A 96 3.46 8.57 5.76
CA ILE A 96 4.57 7.61 5.76
C ILE A 96 4.16 6.33 5.04
N ASP A 97 2.96 5.83 5.29
CA ASP A 97 2.38 4.67 4.61
C ASP A 97 2.39 4.85 3.07
N ILE A 98 1.76 5.92 2.57
CA ILE A 98 1.74 6.25 1.13
C ILE A 98 3.14 6.44 0.53
N LEU A 99 4.09 6.98 1.31
CA LEU A 99 5.48 7.12 0.87
C LEU A 99 6.16 5.74 0.73
N ILE A 100 5.90 4.83 1.66
CA ILE A 100 6.43 3.46 1.65
C ILE A 100 5.78 2.68 0.51
N ASP A 101 4.48 2.80 0.26
CA ASP A 101 3.80 2.23 -0.91
C ASP A 101 4.44 2.68 -2.21
N GLY A 102 4.71 3.99 -2.33
CA GLY A 102 5.43 4.55 -3.47
C GLY A 102 6.81 3.95 -3.63
N LEU A 103 7.58 3.88 -2.54
CA LEU A 103 8.92 3.29 -2.55
C LEU A 103 8.90 1.83 -3.00
N VAL A 104 7.97 1.04 -2.45
CA VAL A 104 7.82 -0.37 -2.82
C VAL A 104 7.41 -0.51 -4.28
N LEU A 105 6.49 0.34 -4.77
CA LEU A 105 6.11 0.33 -6.17
C LEU A 105 7.29 0.65 -7.09
N GLY A 106 8.13 1.63 -6.71
CA GLY A 106 9.38 1.93 -7.40
C GLY A 106 10.34 0.74 -7.43
N ILE A 107 10.48 0.03 -6.31
CA ILE A 107 11.25 -1.21 -6.21
C ILE A 107 10.64 -2.30 -7.12
N GLY A 108 9.32 -2.45 -7.14
CA GLY A 108 8.61 -3.39 -8.01
C GLY A 108 8.92 -3.18 -9.49
N PHE A 109 8.90 -1.93 -9.96
CA PHE A 109 9.33 -1.60 -11.32
C PHE A 109 10.82 -1.83 -11.59
N ALA A 110 11.66 -1.78 -10.56
CA ALA A 110 13.07 -2.16 -10.67
C ALA A 110 13.27 -3.69 -10.78
N ALA A 111 12.33 -4.50 -10.27
CA ALA A 111 12.29 -5.95 -10.49
C ALA A 111 11.87 -6.30 -11.92
N GLY A 112 10.87 -5.58 -12.42
CA GLY A 112 10.43 -5.69 -13.81
C GLY A 112 9.13 -4.94 -14.07
N ALA A 113 8.83 -4.77 -15.36
CA ALA A 113 7.64 -4.02 -15.78
C ALA A 113 6.34 -4.74 -15.39
N LYS A 114 6.31 -6.08 -15.42
CA LYS A 114 5.13 -6.88 -15.05
C LYS A 114 4.83 -6.74 -13.56
N GLN A 115 5.84 -6.93 -12.72
CA GLN A 115 5.78 -6.78 -11.27
C GLN A 115 5.24 -5.39 -10.89
N GLY A 116 5.84 -4.34 -11.47
CA GLY A 116 5.40 -2.97 -11.23
C GLY A 116 3.96 -2.68 -11.66
N LEU A 117 3.49 -3.24 -12.78
CA LEU A 117 2.11 -3.07 -13.25
C LEU A 117 1.11 -3.78 -12.34
N LEU A 118 1.40 -5.01 -11.93
CA LEU A 118 0.55 -5.79 -11.04
C LEU A 118 0.47 -5.15 -9.64
N LEU A 119 1.60 -4.66 -9.10
CA LEU A 119 1.61 -3.87 -7.87
C LEU A 119 0.88 -2.54 -8.02
N THR A 120 0.97 -1.86 -9.17
CA THR A 120 0.20 -0.63 -9.43
C THR A 120 -1.30 -0.91 -9.31
N GLY A 121 -1.77 -2.03 -9.89
CA GLY A 121 -3.16 -2.44 -9.80
C GLY A 121 -3.60 -2.72 -8.35
N ALA A 122 -2.78 -3.48 -7.61
CA ALA A 122 -3.04 -3.81 -6.21
C ALA A 122 -3.09 -2.56 -5.32
N LEU A 123 -2.05 -1.71 -5.39
CA LEU A 123 -1.95 -0.48 -4.62
C LEU A 123 -3.06 0.50 -4.99
N THR A 124 -3.48 0.59 -6.26
CA THR A 124 -4.59 1.46 -6.68
C THR A 124 -5.87 1.13 -5.92
N LEU A 125 -6.15 -0.16 -5.73
CA LEU A 125 -7.30 -0.60 -4.96
C LEU A 125 -7.15 -0.16 -3.50
N GLU A 126 -6.03 -0.46 -2.86
CA GLU A 126 -5.74 -0.07 -1.48
C GLU A 126 -5.87 1.44 -1.24
N VAL A 127 -5.11 2.25 -1.99
CA VAL A 127 -5.02 3.68 -1.71
C VAL A 127 -6.28 4.45 -2.08
N LEU A 128 -7.14 3.89 -2.95
CA LEU A 128 -8.50 4.40 -3.18
C LEU A 128 -9.31 4.37 -1.87
N PHE A 129 -9.29 3.24 -1.16
CA PHE A 129 -10.02 3.10 0.10
C PHE A 129 -9.35 3.81 1.26
N LEU A 130 -8.02 3.89 1.25
CA LEU A 130 -7.29 4.77 2.16
C LEU A 130 -7.76 6.22 2.00
N GLY A 131 -7.86 6.71 0.76
CA GLY A 131 -8.37 8.05 0.46
C GLY A 131 -9.78 8.29 1.03
N ILE A 132 -10.67 7.30 0.91
CA ILE A 132 -12.01 7.33 1.51
C ILE A 132 -11.95 7.38 3.04
N ALA A 133 -11.14 6.51 3.66
CA ALA A 133 -11.04 6.36 5.11
C ALA A 133 -10.47 7.63 5.75
N VAL A 134 -9.38 8.15 5.18
CA VAL A 134 -8.72 9.38 5.63
C VAL A 134 -9.64 10.57 5.46
N ALA A 135 -10.31 10.71 4.31
CA ALA A 135 -11.26 11.78 4.09
C ALA A 135 -12.43 11.74 5.09
N SER A 136 -12.94 10.54 5.39
CA SER A 136 -14.03 10.34 6.35
C SER A 136 -13.62 10.73 7.77
N LYS A 137 -12.40 10.37 8.21
CA LYS A 137 -11.83 10.76 9.51
C LYS A 137 -11.57 12.27 9.58
N LEU A 138 -10.95 12.86 8.55
CA LEU A 138 -10.65 14.30 8.52
C LEU A 138 -11.91 15.18 8.44
N LYS A 139 -12.98 14.71 7.76
CA LYS A 139 -14.25 15.43 7.68
C LYS A 139 -14.91 15.62 9.05
N GLN A 140 -14.77 14.64 9.94
CA GLN A 140 -15.28 14.72 11.31
C GLN A 140 -14.57 15.80 12.14
N THR A 141 -13.32 16.14 11.81
CA THR A 141 -12.53 17.16 12.53
C THR A 141 -12.57 18.53 11.85
N SER A 142 -12.49 18.60 10.52
CA SER A 142 -12.29 19.85 9.77
C SER A 142 -13.56 20.49 9.21
N GLY A 143 -14.67 19.75 9.09
CA GLY A 143 -15.98 20.23 8.58
C GLY A 143 -16.05 20.61 7.09
N SER A 144 -14.94 21.06 6.47
CA SER A 144 -14.89 21.50 5.05
C SER A 144 -14.45 20.39 4.10
N ALA A 145 -15.32 20.04 3.14
CA ALA A 145 -15.04 19.07 2.09
C ALA A 145 -13.80 19.44 1.23
N GLY A 146 -13.65 20.71 0.86
CA GLY A 146 -12.53 21.17 0.04
C GLY A 146 -11.18 21.05 0.76
N ARG A 147 -11.14 21.34 2.07
CA ARG A 147 -9.91 21.19 2.87
C ARG A 147 -9.51 19.73 3.02
N VAL A 148 -10.50 18.84 3.17
CA VAL A 148 -10.27 17.39 3.25
C VAL A 148 -9.66 16.88 1.95
N VAL A 149 -10.31 17.17 0.81
CA VAL A 149 -9.82 16.73 -0.51
C VAL A 149 -8.43 17.30 -0.80
N GLY A 150 -8.18 18.59 -0.51
CA GLY A 150 -6.86 19.20 -0.68
C GLY A 150 -5.77 18.55 0.18
N THR A 151 -6.10 18.14 1.41
CA THR A 151 -5.16 17.42 2.29
C THR A 151 -4.83 16.04 1.73
N VAL A 152 -5.84 15.28 1.29
CA VAL A 152 -5.62 13.95 0.70
C VAL A 152 -4.88 14.05 -0.63
N ALA A 153 -5.14 15.08 -1.44
CA ALA A 153 -4.38 15.33 -2.66
C ALA A 153 -2.91 15.63 -2.37
N GLY A 154 -2.61 16.38 -1.31
CA GLY A 154 -1.24 16.60 -0.86
C GLY A 154 -0.55 15.30 -0.42
N LEU A 155 -1.27 14.44 0.30
CA LEU A 155 -0.77 13.11 0.69
C LEU A 155 -0.52 12.22 -0.53
N ALA A 156 -1.41 12.22 -1.51
CA ALA A 156 -1.29 11.41 -2.73
C ALA A 156 -0.04 11.74 -3.57
N LEU A 157 0.58 12.92 -3.38
CA LEU A 157 1.86 13.25 -4.03
C LEU A 157 3.05 12.48 -3.42
N LEU A 158 2.91 11.92 -2.22
CA LEU A 158 3.96 11.11 -1.61
C LEU A 158 4.18 9.78 -2.34
N LEU A 159 3.17 9.26 -3.03
CA LEU A 159 3.26 8.06 -3.87
C LEU A 159 4.29 8.22 -5.01
N PRO A 160 4.16 9.21 -5.91
CA PRO A 160 5.16 9.43 -6.95
C PRO A 160 6.52 9.78 -6.37
N MET A 161 6.58 10.51 -5.25
CA MET A 161 7.85 10.80 -4.57
C MET A 161 8.53 9.51 -4.08
N GLY A 162 7.79 8.61 -3.44
CA GLY A 162 8.28 7.31 -3.01
C GLY A 162 8.80 6.48 -4.18
N ALA A 163 8.04 6.43 -5.29
CA ALA A 163 8.49 5.67 -6.46
C ALA A 163 9.75 6.24 -7.09
N LEU A 164 9.91 7.57 -7.09
CA LEU A 164 11.16 8.22 -7.51
C LEU A 164 12.33 7.80 -6.60
N LEU A 165 12.13 7.74 -5.28
CA LEU A 165 13.15 7.24 -4.34
C LEU A 165 13.48 5.75 -4.57
N GLY A 166 12.55 4.97 -5.10
CA GLY A 166 12.76 3.57 -5.47
C GLY A 166 13.55 3.37 -6.77
N THR A 167 13.53 4.33 -7.71
CA THR A 167 14.21 4.20 -9.01
C THR A 167 15.71 3.86 -8.97
N PRO A 168 16.57 4.45 -8.11
CA PRO A 168 18.00 4.13 -8.11
C PRO A 168 18.31 2.70 -7.66
N ILE A 169 17.37 2.01 -7.01
CA ILE A 169 17.57 0.65 -6.47
C ILE A 169 17.83 -0.35 -7.59
N GLY A 170 17.19 -0.19 -8.76
CA GLY A 170 17.39 -1.08 -9.90
C GLY A 170 18.80 -1.06 -10.50
N ALA A 171 19.62 -0.06 -10.16
CA ALA A 171 21.02 0.03 -10.60
C ALA A 171 22.00 -0.59 -9.60
N LEU A 172 21.53 -1.10 -8.45
CA LEU A 172 22.39 -1.63 -7.40
C LEU A 172 22.88 -3.05 -7.71
N PRO A 173 24.07 -3.44 -7.19
CA PRO A 173 24.55 -4.81 -7.29
C PRO A 173 23.60 -5.81 -6.61
N GLY A 174 23.58 -7.05 -7.12
CA GLY A 174 22.66 -8.11 -6.71
C GLY A 174 22.42 -8.25 -5.20
N PRO A 175 23.44 -8.29 -4.33
CA PRO A 175 23.21 -8.39 -2.88
C PRO A 175 22.42 -7.22 -2.30
N TYR A 176 22.65 -5.98 -2.75
CA TYR A 176 21.90 -4.83 -2.26
C TYR A 176 20.47 -4.83 -2.80
N LEU A 177 20.31 -5.20 -4.07
CA LEU A 177 19.00 -5.35 -4.70
C LEU A 177 18.13 -6.38 -3.97
N ALA A 178 18.70 -7.55 -3.61
CA ALA A 178 18.02 -8.58 -2.81
C ALA A 178 17.56 -8.04 -1.45
N GLY A 179 18.40 -7.22 -0.81
CA GLY A 179 18.04 -6.56 0.45
C GLY A 179 16.87 -5.60 0.30
N PHE A 180 16.83 -4.79 -0.76
CA PHE A 180 15.71 -3.90 -1.01
C PHE A 180 14.42 -4.64 -1.39
N PHE A 181 14.50 -5.77 -2.11
CA PHE A 181 13.32 -6.61 -2.34
C PHE A 181 12.81 -7.27 -1.06
N ALA A 182 13.71 -7.76 -0.19
CA ALA A 182 13.30 -8.28 1.11
C ALA A 182 12.65 -7.20 1.98
N PHE A 183 13.22 -6.00 1.97
CA PHE A 183 12.65 -4.84 2.63
C PHE A 183 11.24 -4.55 2.11
N ALA A 184 11.08 -4.48 0.78
CA ALA A 184 9.81 -4.15 0.15
C ALA A 184 8.73 -5.21 0.40
N LEU A 185 9.09 -6.49 0.27
CA LEU A 185 8.24 -7.64 0.60
C LEU A 185 7.71 -7.53 2.03
N VAL A 186 8.62 -7.33 2.99
CA VAL A 186 8.27 -7.30 4.41
C VAL A 186 7.49 -6.04 4.77
N ALA A 187 7.83 -4.89 4.18
CA ALA A 187 7.11 -3.64 4.39
C ALA A 187 5.65 -3.76 3.93
N LEU A 188 5.40 -4.28 2.72
CA LEU A 188 4.04 -4.52 2.25
C LEU A 188 3.30 -5.55 3.09
N LEU A 189 3.95 -6.67 3.44
CA LEU A 189 3.32 -7.66 4.31
C LEU A 189 2.93 -7.04 5.66
N TYR A 190 3.77 -6.17 6.22
CA TYR A 190 3.43 -5.44 7.44
C TYR A 190 2.23 -4.52 7.23
N LEU A 191 2.24 -3.68 6.20
CA LEU A 191 1.13 -2.75 5.89
C LEU A 191 -0.19 -3.50 5.76
N VAL A 192 -0.20 -4.59 5.00
CA VAL A 192 -1.41 -5.37 4.79
C VAL A 192 -1.85 -6.07 6.09
N THR A 193 -0.93 -6.61 6.88
CA THR A 193 -1.28 -7.37 8.08
C THR A 193 -1.65 -6.51 9.27
N GLU A 194 -0.87 -5.48 9.56
CA GLU A 194 -0.98 -4.66 10.77
C GLU A 194 -1.78 -3.38 10.55
N GLU A 195 -1.97 -2.94 9.31
CA GLU A 195 -2.78 -1.74 9.00
C GLU A 195 -4.09 -2.15 8.34
N LEU A 196 -4.07 -2.70 7.12
CA LEU A 196 -5.30 -3.00 6.38
C LEU A 196 -6.18 -4.04 7.07
N LEU A 197 -5.63 -5.21 7.41
CA LEU A 197 -6.43 -6.28 8.03
C LEU A 197 -6.88 -5.89 9.43
N VAL A 198 -6.04 -5.23 10.23
CA VAL A 198 -6.44 -4.74 11.56
C VAL A 198 -7.61 -3.75 11.45
N GLU A 199 -7.58 -2.83 10.48
CA GLU A 199 -8.69 -1.90 10.28
C GLU A 199 -9.94 -2.61 9.72
N ALA A 200 -9.76 -3.60 8.85
CA ALA A 200 -10.87 -4.38 8.30
C ALA A 200 -11.64 -5.15 9.39
N HIS A 201 -10.96 -5.60 10.45
CA HIS A 201 -11.53 -6.27 11.61
C HIS A 201 -12.06 -5.32 12.70
N ALA A 202 -12.01 -3.99 12.49
CA ALA A 202 -12.55 -3.03 13.45
C ALA A 202 -14.09 -3.09 13.57
N VAL A 203 -14.76 -3.72 12.61
CA VAL A 203 -16.21 -3.94 12.57
C VAL A 203 -16.48 -5.44 12.79
N PRO A 204 -17.58 -5.83 13.46
CA PRO A 204 -17.91 -7.24 13.65
C PRO A 204 -17.88 -8.04 12.32
N GLU A 205 -17.03 -9.05 12.29
CA GLU A 205 -16.80 -9.93 11.15
C GLU A 205 -18.11 -10.59 10.68
N GLN A 206 -18.38 -10.50 9.39
CA GLN A 206 -19.44 -11.25 8.73
C GLN A 206 -18.78 -12.24 7.76
N PRO A 207 -19.29 -13.48 7.61
CA PRO A 207 -18.64 -14.47 6.74
C PRO A 207 -18.39 -13.99 5.30
N TRP A 208 -19.24 -13.11 4.78
CA TRP A 208 -19.09 -12.55 3.44
C TRP A 208 -17.98 -11.47 3.35
N THR A 209 -17.69 -10.73 4.43
CA THR A 209 -16.60 -9.74 4.44
C THR A 209 -15.25 -10.45 4.44
N THR A 210 -15.10 -11.50 5.24
CA THR A 210 -13.90 -12.35 5.25
C THR A 210 -13.69 -13.05 3.90
N ALA A 211 -14.77 -13.48 3.23
CA ALA A 211 -14.70 -14.08 1.89
C ALA A 211 -14.09 -13.13 0.85
N MET A 212 -14.24 -11.81 1.02
CA MET A 212 -13.66 -10.83 0.09
C MET A 212 -12.14 -10.90 0.03
N PHE A 213 -11.47 -11.26 1.12
CA PHE A 213 -10.03 -11.50 1.09
C PHE A 213 -9.66 -12.59 0.09
N PHE A 214 -10.33 -13.74 0.17
CA PHE A 214 -10.09 -14.85 -0.74
C PHE A 214 -10.50 -14.53 -2.17
N ILE A 215 -11.57 -13.75 -2.37
CA ILE A 215 -11.96 -13.26 -3.69
C ILE A 215 -10.87 -12.36 -4.27
N GLY A 216 -10.31 -11.46 -3.48
CA GLY A 216 -9.22 -10.57 -3.92
C GLY A 216 -7.96 -11.35 -4.26
N PHE A 217 -7.58 -12.29 -3.38
CA PHE A 217 -6.42 -13.16 -3.58
C PHE A 217 -6.56 -14.03 -4.85
N LEU A 218 -7.69 -14.74 -5.00
CA LEU A 218 -7.95 -15.57 -6.17
C LEU A 218 -8.09 -14.73 -7.45
N GLY A 219 -8.77 -13.59 -7.38
CA GLY A 219 -8.91 -12.68 -8.50
C GLY A 219 -7.57 -12.19 -9.03
N MET A 220 -6.67 -11.84 -8.11
CA MET A 220 -5.31 -11.43 -8.46
C MET A 220 -4.50 -12.58 -9.07
N LEU A 221 -4.57 -13.80 -8.52
CA LEU A 221 -3.92 -14.96 -9.11
C LEU A 221 -4.41 -15.27 -10.54
N VAL A 222 -5.73 -15.15 -10.78
CA VAL A 222 -6.29 -15.35 -12.12
C VAL A 222 -5.80 -14.26 -13.08
N ILE A 223 -5.72 -13.00 -12.63
CA ILE A 223 -5.15 -11.91 -13.42
C ILE A 223 -3.68 -12.19 -13.76
N GLU A 224 -2.91 -12.65 -12.78
CA GLU A 224 -1.51 -13.02 -12.95
C GLU A 224 -1.35 -14.14 -13.99
N GLU A 225 -2.11 -15.23 -13.87
CA GLU A 225 -2.09 -16.37 -14.81
C GLU A 225 -2.43 -15.94 -16.24
N ILE A 226 -3.46 -15.09 -16.43
CA ILE A 226 -3.87 -14.61 -17.76
C ILE A 226 -2.86 -13.60 -18.34
N ALA A 227 -2.15 -12.86 -17.50
CA ALA A 227 -1.15 -11.88 -17.90
C ALA A 227 0.25 -12.48 -18.14
N THR A 228 0.40 -13.80 -18.01
CA THR A 228 1.66 -14.54 -18.24
C THR A 228 1.71 -15.12 -19.65
#